data_AF-A0A920U2T5-F1
#
_entry.id   AF-A0A920U2T5-F1
#
_cell.length_a   1.000
_cell.length_b   1.000
_cell.length_c   1.000
_cell.angle_alpha   90.00
_cell.angle_beta   90.00
_cell.angle_gamma   90.00
#
_symmetry.space_group_name_H-M   'P 1'
#
loop_
_entity.id
_entity.type
_entity.pdbx_description
1 polymer ?
#
loop_
_entity_poly.entity_id
_entity_poly.type
_entity_poly.pdbx_seq_one_letter_code
_entity_poly.pdbx_strand_id
1 'polypeptide(L)'
;MNIPQFVRQLSEAVELNHFIVGIAKAPLFGFIIALVGCYEGLRVSASAESVGRQTTRSVVESIALVIALDTVFVVFFSIIGV
;
A
#
# COMPACT_ATOMS: atom_id res chain seq x y z
N MET A 1 -18.42 -22.47 18.38
CA MET A 1 -17.25 -22.42 17.47
C MET A 1 -16.02 -22.68 18.34
N ASN A 2 -15.44 -23.88 18.26
CA ASN A 2 -14.27 -24.22 19.08
C ASN A 2 -12.99 -23.71 18.40
N ILE A 3 -12.00 -23.28 19.17
CA ILE A 3 -10.67 -22.83 18.70
C ILE A 3 -10.09 -23.74 17.58
N PRO A 4 -10.09 -25.08 17.70
CA PRO A 4 -9.58 -25.95 16.63
C PRO A 4 -10.36 -25.87 15.30
N GLN A 5 -11.67 -25.58 15.34
CA GLN A 5 -12.48 -25.40 14.12
C GLN A 5 -12.16 -24.07 13.43
N PHE A 6 -11.94 -23.01 14.21
CA PHE A 6 -11.56 -21.69 13.67
C PHE A 6 -10.19 -21.74 12.99
N VAL A 7 -9.19 -22.36 13.63
CA VAL A 7 -7.82 -22.47 13.06
C VAL A 7 -7.83 -23.27 11.76
N ARG A 8 -8.65 -24.32 11.67
CA ARG A 8 -8.77 -25.14 10.46
C ARG A 8 -9.42 -24.37 9.30
N GLN A 9 -10.49 -23.64 9.56
CA GLN A 9 -11.13 -22.78 8.54
C GLN A 9 -10.22 -21.62 8.10
N LEU A 10 -9.45 -21.03 9.03
CA LEU A 10 -8.48 -20.00 8.71
C LEU A 10 -7.38 -20.54 7.78
N SER A 11 -6.85 -21.74 8.07
CA SER A 11 -5.82 -22.37 7.25
C SER A 11 -6.33 -22.81 5.87
N GLU A 12 -7.61 -23.15 5.74
CA GLU A 12 -8.23 -23.44 4.44
C GLU A 12 -8.53 -22.15 3.65
N ALA A 13 -8.84 -21.04 4.32
CA ALA A 13 -9.18 -19.77 3.67
C ALA A 13 -7.96 -18.91 3.30
N VAL A 14 -6.84 -19.06 4.00
CA VAL A 14 -5.61 -18.31 3.74
C VAL A 14 -4.64 -19.20 2.97
N GLU A 15 -4.75 -19.18 1.64
CA GLU A 15 -3.69 -19.76 0.81
C GLU A 15 -2.38 -18.96 0.97
N LEU A 16 -1.25 -19.69 0.98
CA LEU A 16 0.09 -19.11 1.04
C LEU A 16 0.35 -18.10 -0.11
N ASN A 17 -0.36 -18.26 -1.23
CA ASN A 17 -0.34 -17.35 -2.37
C ASN A 17 -0.74 -15.92 -1.99
N HIS A 18 -1.84 -15.73 -1.24
CA HIS A 18 -2.29 -14.41 -0.82
C HIS A 18 -1.26 -13.72 0.10
N PHE A 19 -0.61 -14.51 0.96
CA PHE A 19 0.42 -14.01 1.87
C PHE A 19 1.65 -13.51 1.10
N ILE A 20 2.16 -14.31 0.15
CA ILE A 20 3.33 -13.95 -0.66
C ILE A 20 3.03 -12.73 -1.54
N VAL A 21 1.83 -12.67 -2.13
CA VAL A 21 1.38 -11.52 -2.91
C VAL A 21 1.36 -10.24 -2.07
N GLY A 22 0.85 -10.31 -0.83
CA GLY A 22 0.84 -9.18 0.10
C GLY A 22 2.25 -8.70 0.45
N ILE A 23 3.15 -9.64 0.78
CA ILE A 23 4.57 -9.34 1.07
C ILE A 23 5.27 -8.71 -0.13
N ALA A 24 5.00 -9.19 -1.35
CA ALA A 24 5.62 -8.67 -2.57
C ALA A 24 5.17 -7.22 -2.90
N LYS A 25 3.93 -6.85 -2.56
CA LYS A 25 3.41 -5.48 -2.77
C LYS A 25 4.01 -4.46 -1.80
N ALA A 26 4.34 -4.87 -0.57
CA ALA A 26 4.84 -3.99 0.48
C ALA A 26 6.07 -3.13 0.07
N PRO A 27 7.16 -3.70 -0.51
CA PRO A 27 8.30 -2.89 -0.95
C PRO A 27 7.95 -1.94 -2.10
N LEU A 28 7.00 -2.31 -2.98
CA LEU A 28 6.55 -1.46 -4.07
C LEU A 28 5.82 -0.21 -3.56
N PHE A 29 4.92 -0.38 -2.59
CA PHE A 29 4.23 0.74 -1.97
C PHE A 29 5.18 1.64 -1.18
N GLY A 30 6.12 1.04 -0.43
CA GLY A 30 7.16 1.78 0.27
C GLY A 30 8.03 2.62 -0.67
N PHE A 31 8.39 2.08 -1.84
CA PHE A 31 9.14 2.80 -2.85
C PHE A 31 8.37 4.01 -3.41
N ILE A 32 7.07 3.86 -3.69
CA ILE A 32 6.22 4.96 -4.17
C ILE A 32 6.14 6.07 -3.13
N ILE A 33 5.87 5.72 -1.87
CA ILE A 33 5.77 6.71 -0.77
C ILE A 33 7.09 7.45 -0.60
N ALA A 34 8.24 6.74 -0.66
CA ALA A 34 9.55 7.35 -0.57
C ALA A 34 9.81 8.33 -1.72
N LEU A 35 9.50 7.94 -2.96
CA LEU A 35 9.68 8.80 -4.13
C LEU A 35 8.82 10.06 -4.07
N VAL A 36 7.54 9.94 -3.74
CA VAL A 36 6.63 11.09 -3.62
C VAL A 36 7.07 12.01 -2.48
N GLY A 37 7.50 11.44 -1.36
CA GLY A 37 8.08 12.19 -0.25
C GLY A 37 9.32 12.98 -0.63
N CYS A 38 10.26 12.34 -1.34
CA CYS A 38 11.45 13.04 -1.86
C CYS A 38 11.07 14.11 -2.88
N TYR A 39 10.12 13.84 -3.78
CA TYR A 39 9.71 14.77 -4.82
C TYR A 39 9.09 16.06 -4.24
N GLU A 40 8.12 15.94 -3.33
CA GLU A 40 7.49 17.11 -2.72
C GLU A 40 8.44 17.83 -1.74
N GLY A 41 9.34 17.08 -1.07
CA GLY A 41 10.40 17.64 -0.23
C GLY A 41 11.42 18.47 -0.99
N LEU A 42 11.76 18.10 -2.24
CA LEU A 42 12.65 18.88 -3.10
C LEU A 42 11.99 20.15 -3.66
N ARG A 43 10.66 20.27 -3.59
CA ARG A 43 9.89 21.43 -4.08
C ARG A 43 9.55 22.45 -2.99
N VAL A 44 10.13 22.28 -1.79
CA VAL A 44 9.91 23.19 -0.67
C VAL A 44 10.60 24.53 -0.91
N SER A 45 9.86 25.62 -0.70
CA SER A 45 10.44 26.98 -0.62
C SER A 45 10.97 27.26 0.78
N ALA A 46 11.82 28.27 0.94
CA ALA A 46 12.44 28.67 2.20
C ALA A 46 11.46 29.33 3.21
N SER A 47 10.33 28.67 3.51
CA SER A 47 9.33 29.09 4.50
C SER A 47 8.73 27.86 5.19
N ALA A 48 8.55 27.94 6.51
CA ALA A 48 7.92 26.89 7.31
C ALA A 48 6.48 26.57 6.83
N GLU A 49 5.75 27.58 6.34
CA GLU A 49 4.42 27.39 5.76
C GLU A 49 4.47 26.52 4.49
N SER A 50 5.50 26.72 3.65
CA SER A 50 5.72 25.89 2.47
C SER A 50 6.04 24.45 2.84
N VAL A 51 6.81 24.22 3.91
CA VAL A 51 7.13 22.87 4.37
C VAL A 51 5.88 22.12 4.79
N GLY A 52 5.01 22.74 5.58
CA GLY A 52 3.73 22.17 5.97
C GLY A 52 2.86 21.83 4.76
N ARG A 53 2.69 22.79 3.83
CA ARG A 53 1.86 22.59 2.64
C ARG A 53 2.35 21.45 1.75
N GLN A 54 3.66 21.37 1.50
CA GLN A 54 4.26 20.31 0.69
C GLN A 54 4.19 18.95 1.40
N THR A 55 4.32 18.91 2.73
CA THR A 55 4.18 17.67 3.52
C THR A 55 2.77 17.11 3.41
N THR A 56 1.74 17.95 3.55
CA THR A 56 0.35 17.51 3.40
C THR A 56 0.06 17.03 1.98
N ARG A 57 0.56 17.73 0.96
CA ARG A 57 0.47 17.30 -0.44
C ARG A 57 1.12 15.94 -0.67
N SER A 58 2.34 15.77 -0.18
CA SER A 58 3.08 14.51 -0.26
C SER A 58 2.27 13.33 0.28
N VAL A 59 1.64 13.47 1.46
CA VAL A 59 0.86 12.38 2.07
C VAL A 59 -0.39 12.07 1.24
N VAL A 60 -1.12 13.09 0.79
CA VAL A 60 -2.34 12.90 -0.02
C VAL A 60 -2.01 12.24 -1.37
N GLU A 61 -0.98 12.72 -2.06
CA GLU A 61 -0.54 12.15 -3.34
C GLU A 61 -0.05 10.71 -3.18
N SER A 62 0.75 10.43 -2.14
CA SER A 62 1.25 9.08 -1.86
C SER A 62 0.11 8.09 -1.61
N ILE A 63 -0.85 8.43 -0.75
CA ILE A 63 -1.97 7.55 -0.41
C ILE A 63 -2.88 7.35 -1.63
N ALA A 64 -3.15 8.40 -2.40
CA ALA A 64 -3.95 8.29 -3.62
C ALA A 64 -3.32 7.33 -4.64
N LEU A 65 -2.01 7.44 -4.86
CA LEU A 65 -1.26 6.56 -5.77
C LEU A 65 -1.25 5.10 -5.27
N VAL A 66 -1.04 4.88 -3.97
CA VAL A 66 -1.06 3.54 -3.38
C VAL A 66 -2.44 2.89 -3.52
N ILE A 67 -3.53 3.61 -3.23
CA ILE A 67 -4.90 3.09 -3.38
C ILE A 67 -5.22 2.75 -4.84
N ALA A 68 -4.87 3.64 -5.76
CA ALA A 68 -5.08 3.41 -7.19
C ALA A 68 -4.34 2.16 -7.67
N LEU A 69 -3.08 2.01 -7.28
CA LEU A 69 -2.27 0.86 -7.63
C LEU A 69 -2.77 -0.44 -6.98
N ASP A 70 -3.17 -0.41 -5.70
CA ASP A 70 -3.73 -1.59 -5.04
C ASP A 70 -5.03 -2.06 -5.70
N THR A 71 -5.89 -1.12 -6.12
CA THR A 71 -7.11 -1.43 -6.87
C THR A 71 -6.79 -2.17 -8.17
N VAL A 72 -5.76 -1.73 -8.90
CA VAL A 72 -5.28 -2.43 -10.11
C VAL A 72 -4.81 -3.85 -9.77
N PHE A 73 -4.06 -4.03 -8.68
CA PHE A 73 -3.66 -5.36 -8.24
C PHE A 73 -4.85 -6.24 -7.87
N VAL A 74 -5.85 -5.73 -7.15
CA VAL A 74 -7.06 -6.49 -6.79
C VAL A 74 -7.76 -7.02 -8.04
N VAL A 75 -7.94 -6.17 -9.05
CA VAL A 75 -8.56 -6.59 -10.33
C VAL A 75 -7.68 -7.62 -11.04
N PHE A 76 -6.36 -7.43 -11.07
CA PHE A 76 -5.41 -8.35 -11.70
C PHE A 76 -5.41 -9.74 -11.03
N PHE A 77 -5.35 -9.81 -9.70
CA PHE A 77 -5.39 -11.08 -8.97
C PHE A 77 -6.75 -11.78 -9.13
N SER A 78 -7.85 -11.02 -9.06
CA SER A 78 -9.18 -11.56 -9.29
C SER A 78 -9.36 -12.19 -10.68
N ILE A 79 -8.69 -11.68 -11.72
CA ILE A 79 -8.69 -12.28 -13.07
C ILE A 79 -7.86 -13.57 -13.11
N ILE A 80 -6.75 -13.63 -12.37
CA ILE A 80 -5.86 -14.79 -12.30
C ILE A 80 -6.45 -15.92 -11.43
N GLY A 81 -7.52 -15.65 -10.69
CA GLY A 81 -8.18 -16.63 -9.83
C GLY A 81 -7.47 -16.80 -8.48
N VAL A 82 -6.69 -15.79 -8.07
CA VAL A 82 -6.12 -15.65 -6.73
C VAL A 82 -6.87 -14.54 -5.99
#